data_AF-A0A2J8VJA8-F1
#
_entry.id   AF-A0A2J8VJA8-F1
#
_cell.length_a   1.000
_cell.length_b   1.000
_cell.length_c   1.000
_cell.angle_alpha   90.00
_cell.angle_beta   90.00
_cell.angle_gamma   90.00
#
_symmetry.space_group_name_H-M   'P 1'
#
loop_
_entity.id
_entity.type
_entity.pdbx_description
1 polymer ?
#
loop_
_entity_poly.entity_id
_entity_poly.type
_entity_poly.pdbx_seq_one_letter_code
_entity_poly.pdbx_strand_id
1 'polypeptide(L)'
;PLDHTNVTAPQASMMFQYFVKVVPTVYMKVDGEAPLPPQVLRTNQFSVTRHEKVANGLLGDQGLPGVFVLYELSPMMVKLTEKHRSFTHFLTGVCAIIGGMFTVAGLIDSLIYHSARAIQKKIDLGKTT
;
A
#
# COMPACT_ATOMS: atom_id res chain seq x y z
N PRO A 1 11.74 16.70 9.73
CA PRO A 1 13.14 16.69 9.21
C PRO A 1 14.02 17.85 9.68
N LEU A 2 13.45 19.01 10.03
CA LEU A 2 14.18 20.10 10.67
C LEU A 2 13.95 20.17 12.19
N ASP A 3 13.03 19.35 12.71
CA ASP A 3 12.76 19.31 14.15
C ASP A 3 14.01 18.88 14.92
N HIS A 4 14.30 19.60 16.00
CA HIS A 4 15.49 19.39 16.83
C HIS A 4 16.84 19.52 16.11
N THR A 5 16.90 20.22 14.98
CA THR A 5 18.17 20.49 14.30
C THR A 5 18.81 21.79 14.80
N ASN A 6 20.12 21.74 15.04
CA ASN A 6 20.94 22.89 15.44
C ASN A 6 22.05 23.12 14.43
N VAL A 7 22.32 24.38 14.12
CA VAL A 7 23.33 24.77 13.13
C VAL A 7 24.14 25.95 13.65
N THR A 8 25.46 25.79 13.61
CA THR A 8 26.41 26.82 14.02
C THR A 8 27.10 27.40 12.79
N ALA A 9 27.20 28.72 12.70
CA ALA A 9 27.93 29.40 11.64
C ALA A 9 29.43 29.50 12.00
N PRO A 10 30.34 28.79 11.31
CA PRO A 10 31.78 28.89 11.56
C PRO A 10 32.40 30.23 11.10
N GLN A 11 31.72 31.00 10.24
CA GLN A 11 32.22 32.25 9.67
C GLN A 11 31.18 33.36 9.80
N ALA A 12 31.65 34.60 9.99
CA ALA A 12 30.79 35.78 9.90
C ALA A 12 30.21 35.87 8.48
N SER A 13 28.96 36.31 8.38
CA SER A 13 28.24 36.46 7.11
C SER A 13 27.89 35.15 6.37
N MET A 14 27.52 34.09 7.09
CA MET A 14 26.95 32.89 6.44
C MET A 14 25.45 33.05 6.13
N MET A 15 25.05 32.43 5.02
CA MET A 15 23.69 32.35 4.54
C MET A 15 23.24 30.89 4.53
N PHE A 16 22.16 30.60 5.26
CA PHE A 16 21.54 29.28 5.34
C PHE A 16 20.19 29.32 4.63
N GLN A 17 20.01 28.49 3.62
CA GLN A 17 18.75 28.37 2.88
C GLN A 17 18.16 26.98 3.07
N TYR A 18 16.89 26.94 3.44
CA TYR A 18 16.11 25.72 3.60
C TYR A 18 14.95 25.75 2.61
N PHE A 19 15.03 24.93 1.58
CA PHE A 19 13.95 24.72 0.62
C PHE A 19 13.04 23.62 1.16
N VAL A 20 11.86 24.01 1.64
CA VAL A 20 10.85 23.13 2.22
C VAL A 20 9.77 22.88 1.18
N LYS A 21 9.71 21.65 0.67
CA LYS A 21 8.64 21.21 -0.23
C LYS A 21 7.56 20.51 0.57
N VAL A 22 6.35 21.08 0.57
CA VAL A 22 5.20 20.56 1.32
C VAL A 22 4.29 19.78 0.38
N VAL A 23 3.96 18.55 0.73
CA VAL A 23 3.10 17.64 -0.03
C VAL A 23 1.82 17.38 0.77
N PRO A 24 0.65 17.89 0.33
CA PRO A 24 -0.61 17.59 0.96
C PRO A 24 -0.90 16.08 0.92
N THR A 25 -1.34 15.52 2.04
CA THR A 25 -1.66 14.11 2.16
C THR A 25 -3.04 13.95 2.79
N VAL A 26 -3.87 13.10 2.21
CA VAL A 26 -5.21 12.80 2.72
C VAL A 26 -5.29 11.32 3.06
N TYR A 27 -5.58 11.03 4.32
CA TYR A 27 -5.85 9.68 4.79
C TYR A 27 -7.37 9.48 4.88
N MET A 28 -7.87 8.50 4.14
CA MET A 28 -9.27 8.10 4.18
C MET A 28 -9.39 6.77 4.87
N LYS A 29 -10.01 6.79 6.05
CA LYS A 29 -10.37 5.59 6.77
C LYS A 29 -11.71 5.10 6.25
N VAL A 30 -11.74 3.88 5.70
CA VAL A 30 -12.98 3.20 5.32
C VAL A 30 -13.37 2.35 6.52
N ASP A 31 -14.03 2.97 7.50
CA ASP A 31 -14.60 2.22 8.63
C ASP A 31 -15.61 1.22 8.05
N GLY A 32 -15.36 -0.07 8.27
CA GLY A 32 -16.17 -1.15 7.70
C GLY A 32 -17.64 -1.06 8.10
N GLU A 33 -18.51 -1.25 7.11
CA GLU A 33 -19.96 -1.53 7.16
C GLU A 33 -20.90 -0.57 7.92
N ALA A 34 -20.39 0.38 8.73
CA ALA A 34 -21.24 1.32 9.45
C ALA A 34 -21.55 2.56 8.59
N PRO A 35 -22.78 3.11 8.62
CA PRO A 35 -23.21 4.26 7.81
C PRO A 35 -22.68 5.61 8.34
N LEU A 36 -21.44 5.64 8.83
CA LEU A 36 -20.78 6.88 9.22
C LEU A 36 -20.07 7.50 8.00
N PRO A 37 -20.04 8.84 7.90
CA PRO A 37 -19.25 9.51 6.88
C PRO A 37 -17.78 9.08 7.02
N PRO A 38 -17.07 8.84 5.90
CA PRO A 38 -15.67 8.43 5.95
C PRO A 38 -14.85 9.48 6.70
N GLN A 39 -14.08 9.05 7.69
CA GLN A 39 -13.19 9.94 8.43
C GLN A 39 -12.03 10.33 7.51
N VAL A 40 -11.99 11.61 7.14
CA VAL A 40 -10.95 12.18 6.27
C VAL A 40 -9.97 12.96 7.14
N LEU A 41 -8.77 12.41 7.34
CA LEU A 41 -7.69 13.10 8.02
C LEU A 41 -6.80 13.80 6.98
N ARG A 42 -6.69 15.12 7.08
CA ARG A 42 -5.82 15.94 6.23
C ARG A 42 -4.50 16.18 6.96
N THR A 43 -3.40 15.78 6.35
CA THR A 43 -2.05 15.96 6.86
C THR A 43 -1.15 16.56 5.78
N ASN A 44 0.05 16.97 6.17
CA ASN A 44 1.06 17.45 5.25
C ASN A 44 2.35 16.67 5.50
N GLN A 45 2.95 16.19 4.42
CA GLN A 45 4.31 15.66 4.43
C GLN A 45 5.25 16.76 3.94
N PHE A 46 6.52 16.71 4.33
CA PHE A 46 7.49 17.71 3.92
C PHE A 46 8.87 17.10 3.69
N SER A 47 9.55 17.62 2.67
CA SER A 47 10.95 17.34 2.38
C SER A 47 11.74 18.64 2.43
N VAL A 48 13.01 18.56 2.84
CA VAL A 48 13.85 19.73 3.04
C VAL A 48 15.19 19.54 2.35
N THR A 49 15.58 20.53 1.56
CA THR A 49 16.94 20.65 0.99
C THR A 49 17.62 21.86 1.59
N ARG A 50 18.87 21.69 2.03
CA ARG A 50 19.64 22.73 2.74
C ARG A 50 20.82 23.17 1.89
N HIS A 51 20.99 24.48 1.78
CA HIS A 51 22.11 25.13 1.09
C HIS A 51 22.79 26.12 2.04
N GLU A 52 24.12 26.13 2.01
CA GLU A 52 24.94 27.02 2.83
C GLU A 52 25.95 27.72 1.94
N LYS A 53 26.07 29.04 2.10
CA LYS A 53 27.11 29.81 1.42
C LYS A 53 27.59 30.97 2.26
N VAL A 54 28.79 31.44 1.97
CA VAL A 54 29.36 32.65 2.59
C VAL A 54 28.89 33.84 1.75
N ALA A 55 28.18 34.78 2.39
CA ALA A 55 27.77 36.04 1.77
C ALA A 55 28.98 37.00 1.70
N ASN A 56 29.83 36.82 0.69
CA ASN A 56 30.95 37.73 0.42
C ASN A 56 30.52 38.85 -0.55
N GLY A 57 30.29 40.04 -0.01
CA GLY A 57 29.93 41.23 -0.81
C GLY A 57 31.01 41.75 -1.78
N LEU A 58 32.21 41.15 -1.79
CA LEU A 58 33.37 41.58 -2.59
C LEU A 58 33.50 40.85 -3.94
N LEU A 59 32.86 39.68 -4.12
CA LEU A 59 33.07 38.80 -5.27
C LEU A 59 31.73 38.32 -5.85
N GLY A 60 30.88 39.27 -6.31
CA GLY A 60 29.76 39.00 -7.22
C GLY A 60 28.57 38.18 -6.69
N ASP A 61 28.71 37.39 -5.62
CA ASP A 61 27.63 36.57 -5.06
C ASP A 61 26.84 37.36 -4.02
N GLN A 62 25.88 38.14 -4.51
CA GLN A 62 24.98 38.96 -3.69
C GLN A 62 24.01 38.05 -2.91
N GLY A 63 24.35 37.75 -1.66
CA GLY A 63 23.44 37.16 -0.68
C GLY A 63 23.47 37.99 0.60
N LEU A 64 22.34 38.10 1.30
CA LEU A 64 22.32 38.64 2.64
C LEU A 64 22.61 37.50 3.63
N PRO A 65 23.49 37.70 4.62
CA PRO A 65 23.70 36.68 5.64
C PRO A 65 22.43 36.52 6.49
N GLY A 66 22.14 35.29 6.90
CA GLY A 66 20.92 34.98 7.62
C GLY A 66 20.39 33.58 7.35
N VAL A 67 19.23 33.30 7.93
CA VAL A 67 18.50 32.04 7.78
C VAL A 67 17.25 32.30 6.96
N PHE A 68 17.11 31.60 5.84
CA PHE A 68 15.99 31.70 4.92
C PHE A 68 15.28 30.36 4.83
N VAL A 69 13.97 30.34 5.10
CA VAL A 69 13.14 29.17 4.92
C VAL A 69 12.14 29.44 3.81
N LEU A 70 12.31 28.76 2.69
CA LEU A 70 11.50 28.92 1.49
C LEU A 70 10.53 27.76 1.42
N TYR A 71 9.24 28.05 1.51
CA TYR A 71 8.18 27.03 1.46
C TYR A 71 7.53 27.00 0.09
N GLU A 72 7.49 25.83 -0.53
CA GLU A 72 6.78 25.59 -1.78
C GLU A 72 5.76 24.45 -1.62
N LEU A 73 4.53 24.70 -2.07
CA LEU A 73 3.49 23.67 -2.12
C LEU A 73 3.70 22.81 -3.37
N SER A 74 3.77 21.50 -3.17
CA SER A 74 3.81 20.54 -4.27
C SER A 74 2.49 20.57 -5.05
N PRO A 75 2.53 20.54 -6.40
CA PRO A 75 1.32 20.47 -7.22
C PRO A 75 0.63 19.09 -7.16
N MET A 76 1.20 18.13 -6.43
CA MET A 76 0.68 16.78 -6.26
C MET A 76 0.21 16.55 -4.83
N MET A 77 -0.91 15.82 -4.69
CA MET A 77 -1.49 15.39 -3.42
C MET A 77 -1.49 13.87 -3.33
N VAL A 78 -1.08 13.33 -2.17
CA VAL A 78 -1.09 11.89 -1.91
C VAL A 78 -2.38 11.50 -1.22
N LYS A 79 -3.09 10.49 -1.76
CA LYS A 79 -4.34 9.98 -1.19
C LYS A 79 -4.14 8.54 -0.73
N LEU A 80 -4.13 8.34 0.59
CA LEU A 80 -4.05 7.01 1.19
C LEU A 80 -5.45 6.51 1.50
N THR A 81 -5.84 5.39 0.89
CA THR A 81 -7.14 4.76 1.12
C THR A 81 -6.90 3.43 1.80
N GLU A 82 -7.46 3.26 3.00
CA GLU A 82 -7.44 1.97 3.67
C GLU A 82 -8.46 1.03 3.00
N LYS A 83 -8.02 -0.16 2.57
CA LYS A 83 -8.89 -1.17 1.96
C LYS A 83 -8.86 -2.42 2.82
N HIS A 84 -9.96 -2.71 3.51
CA HIS A 84 -10.12 -3.98 4.20
C HIS A 84 -10.60 -5.05 3.20
N ARG A 85 -10.02 -6.25 3.24
CA ARG A 85 -10.60 -7.40 2.54
C ARG A 85 -11.75 -7.95 3.37
N SER A 86 -12.85 -8.33 2.72
CA SER A 86 -14.00 -8.90 3.42
C SER A 86 -13.72 -10.32 3.89
N PHE A 87 -14.13 -10.64 5.13
CA PHE A 87 -14.05 -11.99 5.67
C PHE A 87 -14.89 -12.99 4.84
N THR A 88 -15.94 -12.50 4.18
CA THR A 88 -16.76 -13.29 3.26
C THR A 88 -15.96 -13.91 2.12
N HIS A 89 -14.96 -13.19 1.57
CA HIS A 89 -14.12 -13.73 0.50
C HIS A 89 -13.24 -14.91 0.97
N PHE A 90 -12.90 -14.95 2.26
CA PHE A 90 -12.21 -16.09 2.86
C PHE A 90 -13.17 -17.28 3.01
N LEU A 91 -14.37 -17.04 3.56
CA LEU A 91 -15.36 -18.08 3.78
C LEU A 91 -15.84 -18.73 2.47
N THR A 92 -16.04 -17.93 1.41
CA THR A 92 -16.37 -18.43 0.08
C THR A 92 -15.23 -19.30 -0.48
N GLY A 93 -13.97 -18.93 -0.23
CA GLY A 93 -12.82 -19.75 -0.62
C GLY A 93 -12.79 -21.10 0.07
N VAL A 94 -13.03 -21.16 1.38
CA VAL A 94 -13.09 -22.41 2.15
C VAL A 94 -14.23 -23.30 1.66
N CYS A 95 -15.42 -22.73 1.47
CA CYS A 95 -16.58 -23.48 0.98
C CYS A 95 -16.34 -24.05 -0.42
N ALA A 96 -15.68 -23.30 -1.31
CA ALA A 96 -15.36 -23.76 -2.66
C ALA A 96 -14.41 -24.98 -2.64
N ILE A 97 -13.40 -24.97 -1.75
CA ILE A 97 -12.46 -26.09 -1.62
C ILE A 97 -13.17 -27.34 -1.08
N ILE A 98 -13.96 -27.19 0.00
CA ILE A 98 -14.66 -28.32 0.63
C ILE A 98 -15.70 -28.92 -0.34
N GLY A 99 -16.52 -28.08 -0.97
CA GLY A 99 -17.52 -28.52 -1.94
C GLY A 99 -16.90 -29.16 -3.18
N GLY A 100 -15.77 -28.61 -3.67
CA GLY A 100 -15.01 -29.21 -4.76
C GLY A 100 -14.49 -30.61 -4.42
N MET A 101 -13.89 -30.77 -3.25
CA MET A 101 -13.36 -32.07 -2.81
C MET A 101 -14.45 -33.13 -2.67
N PHE A 102 -15.60 -32.78 -2.11
CA PHE A 102 -16.73 -33.71 -1.95
C PHE A 102 -17.31 -34.14 -3.31
N THR A 103 -17.41 -33.20 -4.25
CA THR A 103 -17.89 -33.46 -5.61
C THR A 103 -16.95 -34.40 -6.36
N VAL A 104 -15.63 -34.15 -6.29
CA VAL A 104 -14.62 -34.99 -6.94
C VAL A 104 -14.59 -36.39 -6.34
N ALA A 105 -14.64 -36.52 -5.01
CA ALA A 105 -14.68 -37.82 -4.34
C ALA A 105 -15.93 -38.64 -4.74
N GLY A 106 -17.11 -38.02 -4.75
CA GLY A 106 -18.35 -38.70 -5.15
C GLY A 106 -18.38 -39.10 -6.63
N LEU A 107 -17.77 -38.30 -7.50
CA LEU A 107 -17.61 -38.64 -8.92
C LEU A 107 -16.72 -39.89 -9.09
N ILE A 108 -15.57 -39.91 -8.42
CA ILE A 108 -14.62 -41.03 -8.49
C ILE A 108 -15.28 -42.31 -7.96
N ASP A 109 -15.91 -42.25 -6.80
CA ASP A 109 -16.57 -43.41 -6.20
C ASP A 109 -17.69 -43.97 -7.09
N SER A 110 -18.54 -43.07 -7.63
CA SER A 110 -19.59 -43.46 -8.57
C SER A 110 -19.03 -44.10 -9.85
N LEU A 111 -17.95 -43.57 -10.41
CA LEU A 111 -17.32 -44.13 -11.61
C LEU A 111 -16.73 -45.52 -11.34
N ILE A 112 -16.07 -45.71 -10.20
CA ILE A 112 -15.50 -47.01 -9.80
C ILE A 112 -16.62 -48.03 -9.57
N TYR A 113 -17.67 -47.67 -8.83
CA TYR A 113 -18.77 -48.58 -8.53
C TYR A 113 -19.51 -49.04 -9.81
N HIS A 114 -19.83 -48.11 -10.70
CA HIS A 114 -20.53 -48.45 -11.95
C HIS A 114 -19.65 -49.26 -12.91
N SER A 115 -18.36 -48.95 -13.01
CA SER A 115 -17.42 -49.69 -13.86
C SER A 115 -17.18 -51.11 -13.33
N ALA A 116 -16.93 -51.28 -12.02
CA ALA A 116 -16.77 -52.59 -11.39
C ALA A 116 -18.02 -53.45 -11.57
N ARG A 117 -19.22 -52.89 -11.36
CA ARG A 117 -20.48 -53.62 -11.51
C ARG A 117 -20.80 -53.95 -12.97
N ALA A 118 -20.45 -53.08 -13.91
CA ALA A 118 -20.60 -53.35 -15.35
C ALA A 118 -19.65 -54.45 -15.83
N ILE A 119 -18.42 -54.50 -15.30
CA ILE A 119 -17.45 -55.55 -15.58
C ILE A 119 -17.95 -56.87 -14.98
N GLN A 120 -18.33 -56.91 -13.69
CA GLN A 120 -18.86 -58.11 -13.05
C GLN A 120 -20.07 -58.69 -13.81
N LYS A 121 -21.01 -57.83 -14.22
CA LYS A 121 -22.18 -58.24 -15.01
C LYS A 121 -21.80 -58.81 -16.38
N LYS A 122 -20.72 -58.33 -17.01
CA LYS A 122 -20.20 -58.90 -18.27
C LYS A 122 -19.52 -60.25 -18.08
N ILE A 123 -18.84 -60.44 -16.94
CA ILE A 123 -18.19 -61.70 -16.56
C ILE A 123 -19.26 -62.76 -16.24
N ASP A 124 -20.29 -62.41 -15.45
CA ASP A 124 -21.38 -63.33 -15.06
C ASP A 124 -22.27 -63.77 -16.24
N LEU A 125 -22.37 -62.94 -17.30
CA LEU A 125 -23.05 -63.30 -18.55
C LEU A 125 -22.22 -64.22 -19.47
N GLY A 126 -21.04 -64.66 -19.03
CA GLY A 126 -20.22 -65.66 -19.74
C GLY A 126 -19.61 -65.16 -21.06
N LYS A 127 -19.59 -63.85 -21.33
CA LYS A 127 -19.07 -63.28 -22.59
C LYS A 127 -17.56 -62.98 -22.58
N THR A 128 -16.81 -63.57 -21.66
CA THR A 128 -15.34 -63.50 -21.65
C THR A 128 -14.77 -64.90 -21.48
N THR A 129 -14.84 -65.66 -22.56
CA THR A 129 -13.74 -66.49 -23.05
C THR A 129 -13.37 -65.94 -24.43
#